data_AF-E4Z730-F1
#
_entry.id   AF-E4Z730-F1
#
_cell.length_a   1.000
_cell.length_b   1.000
_cell.length_c   1.000
_cell.angle_alpha   90.00
_cell.angle_beta   90.00
_cell.angle_gamma   90.00
#
_symmetry.space_group_name_H-M   'P 1'
#
loop_
_entity.id
_entity.type
_entity.pdbx_description
1 polymer ?
#
loop_
_entity_poly.entity_id
_entity_poly.type
_entity_poly.pdbx_seq_one_letter_code
_entity_poly.pdbx_strand_id
1 'polypeptide(L)'
;MLSRIARKSSRTAGAIPIAVNDPILPYAPGSAERKALREALTKVESTCKDIPIIVGGQEIRNENVKYQVSPYNHSQKIAKYYWADKDLLTKAADAAVAAQHEWEHRPLRDRVQIFLKASEMIKGPKRADICATTMAGQAKNVIQAEIDAACELIDFFTFNAQSALELETSQPLSPDVGITNKIFYRGREGFVAAISPFNFTAIGGNLAGTPAMMGNPTLWKPSDTAILSNYLVYEILRECGLPDDIIQFVPADGPVFGEAICEHPYLSMVNFTGSVKTFQHLNMEVSKNLPTFKTFPAMIGECGGKNYHFVHNSADVRHVAVGTIRSAFEYSGQKCSACSRAYFPASRWGDIKENLLSIHSQLKMGTCADFSIFMSAVIDEASFDRCSGYIDSAKADPNCEIIAGGGYDKSKGYFVEPTIIVTKDPKCLTMREEIFGPILTVYVYEDDKMDETIEIMKDTSIYALTGAIYCEKESL
;
A
#
# COMPACT_ATOMS: atom_id res chain seq x y z
N MET A 1 -33.91 52.55 -13.21
CA MET A 1 -33.89 51.69 -12.02
C MET A 1 -34.06 50.26 -12.47
N LEU A 2 -32.97 49.58 -12.84
CA LEU A 2 -32.86 48.12 -13.01
C LEU A 2 -31.37 47.84 -13.18
N SER A 3 -30.73 47.56 -12.06
CA SER A 3 -29.28 47.37 -11.90
C SER A 3 -28.83 46.11 -12.63
N ARG A 4 -27.90 46.29 -13.58
CA ARG A 4 -26.99 45.24 -14.06
C ARG A 4 -26.14 44.74 -12.90
N ILE A 5 -26.61 43.72 -12.18
CA ILE A 5 -25.74 42.84 -11.41
C ILE A 5 -25.41 41.68 -12.35
N ALA A 6 -24.49 41.92 -13.27
CA ALA A 6 -23.74 40.85 -13.88
C ALA A 6 -22.89 40.24 -12.77
N ARG A 7 -23.36 39.12 -12.19
CA ARG A 7 -22.53 38.27 -11.35
C ARG A 7 -21.24 38.00 -12.15
N LYS A 8 -20.11 38.45 -11.60
CA LYS A 8 -18.78 37.99 -12.02
C LYS A 8 -18.79 36.47 -11.92
N SER A 9 -19.07 35.81 -13.03
CA SER A 9 -18.63 34.44 -13.28
C SER A 9 -17.12 34.49 -13.14
N SER A 10 -16.58 33.91 -12.06
CA SER A 10 -15.15 33.73 -11.84
C SER A 10 -14.60 32.72 -12.86
N ARG A 11 -14.59 33.11 -14.14
CA ARG A 11 -13.81 32.45 -15.19
C ARG A 11 -12.38 32.95 -15.10
N THR A 12 -11.68 32.47 -14.09
CA THR A 12 -10.28 32.08 -14.27
C THR A 12 -10.22 30.62 -13.87
N ALA A 13 -10.72 29.75 -14.75
CA ALA A 13 -10.34 28.36 -14.70
C ALA A 13 -8.83 28.34 -15.00
N GLY A 14 -8.00 28.55 -13.97
CA GLY A 14 -6.56 28.30 -14.04
C GLY A 14 -6.30 26.91 -14.63
N ALA A 15 -5.19 26.77 -15.34
CA ALA A 15 -4.81 25.53 -16.00
C ALA A 15 -4.84 24.36 -15.00
N ILE A 16 -5.29 23.20 -15.49
CA ILE A 16 -5.14 21.94 -14.74
C ILE A 16 -3.64 21.66 -14.64
N PRO A 17 -3.10 21.42 -13.44
CA PRO A 17 -1.69 21.06 -13.29
C PRO A 17 -1.44 19.72 -14.01
N ILE A 18 -0.39 19.68 -14.82
CA ILE A 18 0.04 18.44 -15.48
C ILE A 18 0.93 17.68 -14.48
N ALA A 19 0.44 16.54 -14.02
CA ALA A 19 1.19 15.62 -13.20
C ALA A 19 2.25 14.92 -14.06
N VAL A 20 3.44 14.76 -13.47
CA VAL A 20 4.54 13.98 -14.01
C VAL A 20 5.06 13.13 -12.88
N ASN A 21 5.51 11.91 -13.19
CA ASN A 21 6.04 11.02 -12.17
C ASN A 21 7.22 11.67 -11.45
N ASP A 22 7.21 11.59 -10.13
CA ASP A 22 8.28 12.08 -9.30
C ASP A 22 9.57 11.30 -9.57
N PRO A 23 10.70 11.97 -9.84
CA PRO A 23 11.95 11.27 -10.12
C PRO A 23 12.44 10.52 -8.88
N ILE A 24 12.85 9.27 -9.08
CA ILE A 24 13.48 8.44 -8.05
C ILE A 24 14.89 8.98 -7.79
N LEU A 25 15.16 9.39 -6.56
CA LEU A 25 16.48 9.84 -6.15
C LEU A 25 17.45 8.64 -6.00
N PRO A 26 18.73 8.80 -6.38
CA PRO A 26 19.66 7.68 -6.45
C PRO A 26 20.30 7.31 -5.10
N TYR A 27 20.35 8.22 -4.12
CA TYR A 27 21.00 8.01 -2.82
C TYR A 27 22.46 7.53 -2.91
N ALA A 28 23.19 8.03 -3.92
CA ALA A 28 24.58 7.66 -4.17
C ALA A 28 25.49 8.05 -3.00
N PRO A 29 26.63 7.37 -2.77
CA PRO A 29 27.60 7.78 -1.77
C PRO A 29 28.00 9.26 -1.89
N GLY A 30 27.90 10.01 -0.79
CA GLY A 30 28.23 11.45 -0.75
C GLY A 30 27.10 12.40 -1.18
N SER A 31 25.98 11.89 -1.67
CA SER A 31 24.82 12.71 -2.05
C SER A 31 24.10 13.35 -0.85
N ALA A 32 23.44 14.48 -1.09
CA ALA A 32 22.76 15.24 -0.05
C ALA A 32 21.55 14.47 0.52
N GLU A 33 20.77 13.81 -0.34
CA GLU A 33 19.63 12.98 0.02
C GLU A 33 20.04 11.79 0.89
N ARG A 34 21.20 11.16 0.61
CA ARG A 34 21.73 10.07 1.44
C ARG A 34 22.13 10.56 2.83
N LYS A 35 22.74 11.75 2.94
CA LYS A 35 23.08 12.35 4.23
C LYS A 35 21.83 12.69 5.03
N ALA A 36 20.88 13.39 4.42
CA ALA A 36 19.61 13.77 5.06
C ALA A 36 18.84 12.55 5.55
N LEU A 37 18.75 11.48 4.73
CA LEU A 37 18.06 10.26 5.11
C LEU A 37 18.74 9.54 6.30
N ARG A 38 20.07 9.51 6.35
CA ARG A 38 20.79 8.92 7.51
C ARG A 38 20.54 9.70 8.80
N GLU A 39 20.52 11.02 8.72
CA GLU A 39 20.23 11.89 9.87
C GLU A 39 18.78 11.69 10.34
N ALA A 40 17.82 11.66 9.42
CA ALA A 40 16.41 11.40 9.71
C ALA A 40 16.19 10.00 10.30
N LEU A 41 16.81 8.96 9.73
CA LEU A 41 16.71 7.59 10.24
C LEU A 41 17.28 7.47 11.67
N THR A 42 18.45 8.06 11.91
CA THR A 42 19.07 8.08 13.25
C THR A 42 18.14 8.76 14.27
N LYS A 43 17.53 9.88 13.88
CA LYS A 43 16.56 10.60 14.72
C LYS A 43 15.36 9.71 15.04
N VAL A 44 14.73 9.11 14.01
CA VAL A 44 13.58 8.21 14.19
C VAL A 44 13.93 7.07 15.13
N GLU A 45 15.04 6.37 14.89
CA GLU A 45 15.50 5.25 15.71
C GLU A 45 15.81 5.66 17.17
N SER A 46 16.28 6.88 17.40
CA SER A 46 16.55 7.39 18.76
C SER A 46 15.31 7.84 19.54
N THR A 47 14.12 7.83 18.90
CA THR A 47 12.88 8.35 19.49
C THR A 47 11.77 7.31 19.50
N CYS A 48 10.86 7.42 20.47
CA CYS A 48 9.58 6.72 20.44
C CYS A 48 8.49 7.79 20.36
N LYS A 49 7.95 8.03 19.15
CA LYS A 49 6.94 9.08 18.92
C LYS A 49 5.64 8.68 19.61
N ASP A 50 5.09 9.58 20.39
CA ASP A 50 3.75 9.47 20.95
C ASP A 50 2.72 9.89 19.90
N ILE A 51 1.87 8.96 19.47
CA ILE A 51 0.90 9.13 18.39
C ILE A 51 -0.52 9.02 18.96
N PRO A 52 -1.25 10.14 19.11
CA PRO A 52 -2.62 10.14 19.61
C PRO A 52 -3.62 9.65 18.56
N ILE A 53 -4.82 9.32 19.02
CA ILE A 53 -6.02 9.27 18.17
C ILE A 53 -6.42 10.71 17.87
N ILE A 54 -6.83 11.01 16.64
CA ILE A 54 -7.32 12.34 16.27
C ILE A 54 -8.80 12.28 15.89
N VAL A 55 -9.63 12.97 16.67
CA VAL A 55 -11.06 13.15 16.39
C VAL A 55 -11.40 14.63 16.43
N GLY A 56 -11.85 15.16 15.29
CA GLY A 56 -12.19 16.56 15.10
C GLY A 56 -11.06 17.51 15.50
N GLY A 57 -9.84 17.19 15.07
CA GLY A 57 -8.62 17.91 15.43
C GLY A 57 -8.12 17.72 16.87
N GLN A 58 -8.88 17.07 17.75
CA GLN A 58 -8.47 16.84 19.14
C GLN A 58 -7.59 15.60 19.26
N GLU A 59 -6.47 15.75 19.96
CA GLU A 59 -5.60 14.63 20.34
C GLU A 59 -6.17 13.88 21.54
N ILE A 60 -6.41 12.58 21.38
CA ILE A 60 -6.97 11.71 22.40
C ILE A 60 -5.98 10.60 22.72
N ARG A 61 -5.72 10.42 24.02
CA ARG A 61 -4.88 9.37 24.59
C ARG A 61 -5.71 8.64 25.62
N ASN A 62 -5.76 7.32 25.54
CA ASN A 62 -6.52 6.47 26.45
C ASN A 62 -5.62 5.39 27.07
N GLU A 63 -6.21 4.44 27.79
CA GLU A 63 -5.46 3.37 28.45
C GLU A 63 -5.10 2.20 27.51
N ASN A 64 -5.66 2.15 26.30
CA ASN A 64 -5.42 1.08 25.32
C ASN A 64 -4.14 1.32 24.52
N VAL A 65 -3.01 1.34 25.23
CA VAL A 65 -1.68 1.64 24.70
C VAL A 65 -1.14 0.48 23.88
N LYS A 66 -0.58 0.82 22.71
CA LYS A 66 0.14 -0.08 21.81
C LYS A 66 1.48 0.52 21.43
N TYR A 67 2.33 -0.30 20.81
CA TYR A 67 3.64 0.11 20.32
C TYR A 67 3.90 -0.43 18.93
N GLN A 68 4.40 0.43 18.05
CA GLN A 68 5.09 -0.01 16.85
C GLN A 68 6.56 -0.19 17.20
N VAL A 69 7.10 -1.36 16.88
CA VAL A 69 8.52 -1.68 17.02
C VAL A 69 9.20 -1.65 15.66
N SER A 70 10.52 -1.50 15.63
CA SER A 70 11.27 -1.69 14.39
C SER A 70 11.34 -3.18 14.04
N PRO A 71 10.94 -3.63 12.84
CA PRO A 71 10.91 -5.07 12.54
C PRO A 71 12.29 -5.74 12.53
N TYR A 72 13.35 -4.99 12.21
CA TYR A 72 14.74 -5.47 12.23
C TYR A 72 15.44 -5.31 13.59
N ASN A 73 14.74 -4.73 14.58
CA ASN A 73 15.16 -4.62 15.97
C ASN A 73 13.91 -4.51 16.86
N HIS A 74 13.20 -5.62 17.08
CA HIS A 74 11.86 -5.60 17.68
C HIS A 74 11.84 -5.18 19.17
N SER A 75 13.01 -5.14 19.82
CA SER A 75 13.17 -4.55 21.16
C SER A 75 13.00 -3.02 21.17
N GLN A 76 13.22 -2.38 20.01
CA GLN A 76 13.18 -0.94 19.84
C GLN A 76 11.77 -0.47 19.46
N LYS A 77 11.15 0.26 20.40
CA LYS A 77 9.86 0.91 20.21
C LYS A 77 10.08 2.26 19.53
N ILE A 78 9.49 2.46 18.37
CA ILE A 78 9.63 3.68 17.56
C ILE A 78 8.37 4.56 17.60
N ALA A 79 7.22 3.97 17.95
CA ALA A 79 6.00 4.71 18.23
C ALA A 79 5.22 4.06 19.36
N LYS A 80 4.59 4.90 20.17
CA LYS A 80 3.58 4.54 21.16
C LYS A 80 2.26 5.16 20.69
N TYR A 81 1.22 4.35 20.56
CA TYR A 81 -0.07 4.79 20.04
C TYR A 81 -1.22 4.18 20.83
N TYR A 82 -2.44 4.57 20.49
CA TYR A 82 -3.64 4.26 21.26
C TYR A 82 -4.72 3.73 20.33
N TRP A 83 -5.38 2.64 20.71
CA TRP A 83 -6.54 2.15 19.97
C TRP A 83 -7.82 2.86 20.43
N ALA A 84 -8.59 3.38 19.48
CA ALA A 84 -9.94 3.88 19.70
C ALA A 84 -10.89 2.73 20.03
N ASP A 85 -11.78 2.95 20.99
CA ASP A 85 -12.90 2.07 21.26
C ASP A 85 -14.09 2.39 20.34
N LYS A 86 -15.13 1.54 20.39
CA LYS A 86 -16.32 1.67 19.55
C LYS A 86 -17.03 3.03 19.72
N ASP A 87 -17.10 3.53 20.96
CA ASP A 87 -17.76 4.80 21.27
C ASP A 87 -17.00 5.98 20.65
N LEU A 88 -15.67 5.97 20.73
CA LEU A 88 -14.83 7.00 20.13
C LEU A 88 -14.87 6.94 18.60
N LEU A 89 -14.91 5.75 18.02
CA LEU A 89 -15.09 5.56 16.57
C LEU A 89 -16.44 6.08 16.08
N THR A 90 -17.50 5.86 16.85
CA THR A 90 -18.83 6.42 16.56
C THR A 90 -18.80 7.94 16.59
N LYS A 91 -18.19 8.54 17.62
CA LYS A 91 -18.00 10.00 17.71
C LYS A 91 -17.17 10.55 16.54
N ALA A 92 -16.15 9.82 16.10
CA ALA A 92 -15.36 10.19 14.93
C ALA A 92 -16.19 10.18 13.65
N ALA A 93 -17.04 9.16 13.46
CA ALA A 93 -17.96 9.06 12.34
C ALA A 93 -18.99 10.20 12.36
N ASP A 94 -19.57 10.51 13.51
CA ASP A 94 -20.50 11.63 13.67
C ASP A 94 -19.84 12.99 13.34
N ALA A 95 -18.61 13.23 13.83
CA ALA A 95 -17.85 14.43 13.52
C ALA A 95 -17.53 14.55 12.01
N ALA A 96 -17.12 13.44 11.39
CA ALA A 96 -16.91 13.36 9.95
C ALA A 96 -18.18 13.74 9.18
N VAL A 97 -19.32 13.10 9.50
CA VAL A 97 -20.62 13.38 8.85
C VAL A 97 -21.04 14.84 9.02
N ALA A 98 -20.84 15.43 10.21
CA ALA A 98 -21.17 16.82 10.47
C ALA A 98 -20.36 17.81 9.61
N ALA A 99 -19.09 17.50 9.32
CA ALA A 99 -18.21 18.33 8.50
C ALA A 99 -18.43 18.18 6.99
N GLN A 100 -19.13 17.12 6.56
CA GLN A 100 -19.29 16.77 5.15
C GLN A 100 -19.82 17.93 4.31
N HIS A 101 -20.92 18.54 4.74
CA HIS A 101 -21.64 19.51 3.92
C HIS A 101 -20.75 20.71 3.58
N GLU A 102 -20.06 21.29 4.56
CA GLU A 102 -19.16 22.42 4.32
C GLU A 102 -17.98 22.01 3.41
N TRP A 103 -17.42 20.83 3.64
CA TRP A 103 -16.28 20.33 2.88
C TRP A 103 -16.59 20.06 1.41
N GLU A 104 -17.73 19.43 1.13
CA GLU A 104 -18.19 19.15 -0.21
C GLU A 104 -18.45 20.44 -1.01
N HIS A 105 -18.97 21.49 -0.35
CA HIS A 105 -19.27 22.77 -0.98
C HIS A 105 -18.03 23.64 -1.25
N ARG A 106 -16.89 23.32 -0.64
CA ARG A 106 -15.62 23.94 -0.99
C ARG A 106 -15.28 23.60 -2.45
N PRO A 107 -14.81 24.55 -3.28
CA PRO A 107 -14.44 24.24 -4.67
C PRO A 107 -13.43 23.10 -4.76
N LEU A 108 -13.59 22.18 -5.72
CA LEU A 108 -12.68 21.03 -5.88
C LEU A 108 -11.22 21.46 -5.98
N ARG A 109 -10.94 22.54 -6.70
CA ARG A 109 -9.61 23.15 -6.81
C ARG A 109 -8.99 23.49 -5.46
N ASP A 110 -9.77 24.02 -4.53
CA ASP A 110 -9.27 24.41 -3.22
C ASP A 110 -9.00 23.20 -2.32
N ARG A 111 -9.74 22.09 -2.53
CA ARG A 111 -9.46 20.79 -1.87
C ARG A 111 -8.20 20.15 -2.44
N VAL A 112 -8.12 20.05 -3.77
CA VAL A 112 -6.97 19.52 -4.52
C VAL A 112 -5.68 20.26 -4.16
N GLN A 113 -5.72 21.57 -3.98
CA GLN A 113 -4.54 22.39 -3.65
C GLN A 113 -3.84 21.96 -2.35
N ILE A 114 -4.55 21.35 -1.39
CA ILE A 114 -3.96 20.83 -0.15
C ILE A 114 -3.03 19.65 -0.46
N PHE A 115 -3.47 18.73 -1.32
CA PHE A 115 -2.68 17.55 -1.71
C PHE A 115 -1.50 17.94 -2.61
N LEU A 116 -1.67 18.94 -3.48
CA LEU A 116 -0.56 19.50 -4.25
C LEU A 116 0.49 20.12 -3.32
N LYS A 117 0.09 20.88 -2.30
CA LYS A 117 1.02 21.40 -1.29
C LYS A 117 1.71 20.28 -0.50
N ALA A 118 0.96 19.24 -0.12
CA ALA A 118 1.53 18.08 0.55
C ALA A 118 2.57 17.36 -0.32
N SER A 119 2.31 17.25 -1.63
CA SER A 119 3.27 16.68 -2.58
C SER A 119 4.57 17.49 -2.66
N GLU A 120 4.49 18.83 -2.62
CA GLU A 120 5.69 19.70 -2.58
C GLU A 120 6.43 19.62 -1.25
N MET A 121 5.72 19.48 -0.13
CA MET A 121 6.32 19.25 1.19
C MET A 121 7.09 17.93 1.22
N ILE A 122 6.52 16.86 0.63
CA ILE A 122 7.17 15.54 0.55
C ILE A 122 8.31 15.55 -0.47
N LYS A 123 8.18 16.23 -1.61
CA LYS A 123 9.25 16.39 -2.60
C LYS A 123 10.48 17.12 -2.02
N GLY A 124 10.24 18.11 -1.16
CA GLY A 124 11.28 18.91 -0.53
C GLY A 124 11.55 18.51 0.93
N PRO A 125 11.12 19.33 1.90
CA PRO A 125 11.63 19.28 3.28
C PRO A 125 11.28 17.99 4.05
N LYS A 126 10.20 17.28 3.70
CA LYS A 126 9.74 16.10 4.43
C LYS A 126 10.17 14.77 3.79
N ARG A 127 10.89 14.78 2.64
CA ARG A 127 11.27 13.56 1.92
C ARG A 127 12.08 12.59 2.78
N ALA A 128 13.13 13.10 3.42
CA ALA A 128 14.00 12.29 4.27
C ALA A 128 13.26 11.74 5.49
N ASP A 129 12.38 12.54 6.11
CA ASP A 129 11.60 12.13 7.28
C ASP A 129 10.61 11.02 6.93
N ILE A 130 9.87 11.15 5.82
CA ILE A 130 8.87 10.15 5.44
C ILE A 130 9.55 8.83 5.03
N CYS A 131 10.64 8.89 4.26
CA CYS A 131 11.41 7.69 3.95
C CYS A 131 12.00 7.05 5.22
N ALA A 132 12.56 7.85 6.14
CA ALA A 132 13.12 7.34 7.39
C ALA A 132 12.09 6.63 8.28
N THR A 133 10.90 7.22 8.47
CA THR A 133 9.82 6.60 9.25
C THR A 133 9.34 5.29 8.62
N THR A 134 9.23 5.23 7.29
CA THR A 134 8.90 4.01 6.55
C THR A 134 10.00 2.96 6.64
N MET A 135 11.27 3.35 6.51
CA MET A 135 12.40 2.43 6.68
C MET A 135 12.40 1.82 8.08
N ALA A 136 12.32 2.66 9.12
CA ALA A 136 12.43 2.23 10.51
C ALA A 136 11.25 1.37 10.98
N GLY A 137 10.03 1.78 10.61
CA GLY A 137 8.81 1.14 11.08
C GLY A 137 8.28 0.01 10.21
N GLN A 138 8.65 -0.03 8.94
CA GLN A 138 8.17 -1.05 8.01
C GLN A 138 9.30 -1.92 7.46
N ALA A 139 10.56 -1.71 7.86
CA ALA A 139 11.75 -2.46 7.40
C ALA A 139 12.02 -2.37 5.88
N LYS A 140 11.73 -1.20 5.30
CA LYS A 140 12.11 -0.90 3.91
C LYS A 140 13.58 -0.51 3.83
N ASN A 141 14.27 -0.97 2.80
CA ASN A 141 15.56 -0.38 2.43
C ASN A 141 15.33 1.01 1.81
N VAL A 142 16.41 1.73 1.50
CA VAL A 142 16.35 3.10 0.96
C VAL A 142 15.48 3.19 -0.29
N ILE A 143 15.73 2.34 -1.30
CA ILE A 143 15.01 2.44 -2.58
C ILE A 143 13.54 2.04 -2.43
N GLN A 144 13.23 1.06 -1.57
CA GLN A 144 11.85 0.64 -1.33
C GLN A 144 11.05 1.71 -0.57
N ALA A 145 11.68 2.48 0.31
CA ALA A 145 11.04 3.60 0.99
C ALA A 145 10.89 4.83 0.06
N GLU A 146 11.87 5.07 -0.80
CA GLU A 146 11.85 6.15 -1.81
C GLU A 146 10.70 5.96 -2.81
N ILE A 147 10.62 4.78 -3.44
CA ILE A 147 9.61 4.55 -4.48
C ILE A 147 8.18 4.52 -3.92
N ASP A 148 8.02 4.20 -2.63
CA ASP A 148 6.72 4.17 -1.93
C ASP A 148 6.40 5.52 -1.28
N ALA A 149 7.06 5.81 -0.16
CA ALA A 149 6.64 6.86 0.75
C ALA A 149 6.89 8.27 0.18
N ALA A 150 7.80 8.39 -0.79
CA ALA A 150 8.01 9.61 -1.55
C ALA A 150 7.34 9.54 -2.92
N CYS A 151 7.92 8.83 -3.89
CA CYS A 151 7.50 8.89 -5.29
C CYS A 151 6.02 8.51 -5.48
N GLU A 152 5.61 7.30 -5.06
CA GLU A 152 4.24 6.82 -5.27
C GLU A 152 3.21 7.68 -4.51
N LEU A 153 3.51 8.16 -3.30
CA LEU A 153 2.62 9.06 -2.58
C LEU A 153 2.48 10.44 -3.24
N ILE A 154 3.60 11.02 -3.72
CA ILE A 154 3.60 12.27 -4.50
C ILE A 154 2.77 12.08 -5.77
N ASP A 155 2.98 10.96 -6.47
CA ASP A 155 2.27 10.63 -7.70
C ASP A 155 0.78 10.44 -7.45
N PHE A 156 0.37 9.73 -6.39
CA PHE A 156 -1.05 9.65 -6.02
C PHE A 156 -1.65 11.04 -5.82
N PHE A 157 -1.01 11.92 -5.06
CA PHE A 157 -1.54 13.25 -4.81
C PHE A 157 -1.62 14.11 -6.07
N THR A 158 -0.63 14.06 -6.94
CA THR A 158 -0.58 14.90 -8.15
C THR A 158 -1.44 14.35 -9.29
N PHE A 159 -1.41 13.04 -9.55
CA PHE A 159 -2.23 12.41 -10.59
C PHE A 159 -3.72 12.36 -10.19
N ASN A 160 -4.06 12.11 -8.93
CA ASN A 160 -5.47 12.19 -8.50
C ASN A 160 -5.98 13.62 -8.56
N ALA A 161 -5.14 14.61 -8.20
CA ALA A 161 -5.46 16.03 -8.35
C ALA A 161 -5.77 16.39 -9.81
N GLN A 162 -4.91 16.00 -10.75
CA GLN A 162 -5.14 16.19 -12.18
C GLN A 162 -6.43 15.50 -12.62
N SER A 163 -6.59 14.21 -12.31
CA SER A 163 -7.74 13.40 -12.70
C SER A 163 -9.06 13.98 -12.18
N ALA A 164 -9.09 14.44 -10.93
CA ALA A 164 -10.26 15.06 -10.32
C ALA A 164 -10.64 16.37 -11.02
N LEU A 165 -9.66 17.19 -11.36
CA LEU A 165 -9.90 18.45 -12.08
C LEU A 165 -10.31 18.23 -13.53
N GLU A 166 -9.75 17.23 -14.21
CA GLU A 166 -10.16 16.82 -15.55
C GLU A 166 -11.60 16.30 -15.54
N LEU A 167 -11.99 15.54 -14.52
CA LEU A 167 -13.36 15.05 -14.36
C LEU A 167 -14.38 16.20 -14.35
N GLU A 168 -14.12 17.30 -13.65
CA GLU A 168 -15.01 18.48 -13.65
C GLU A 168 -15.19 19.13 -15.04
N THR A 169 -14.25 18.94 -15.96
CA THR A 169 -14.35 19.47 -17.34
C THR A 169 -15.30 18.67 -18.23
N SER A 170 -15.59 17.42 -17.86
CA SER A 170 -16.54 16.56 -18.59
C SER A 170 -17.99 17.00 -18.32
N GLN A 171 -18.50 17.89 -19.17
CA GLN A 171 -19.86 18.43 -19.05
C GLN A 171 -20.77 17.98 -20.21
N PRO A 172 -22.07 17.75 -19.96
CA PRO A 172 -23.01 17.31 -20.99
C PRO A 172 -23.32 18.44 -21.97
N LEU A 173 -23.79 18.06 -23.16
CA LEU A 173 -24.31 19.01 -24.14
C LEU A 173 -25.51 19.76 -23.57
N SER A 174 -25.59 21.06 -23.88
CA SER A 174 -26.81 21.85 -23.70
C SER A 174 -27.51 21.92 -25.06
N PRO A 175 -28.62 21.18 -25.26
CA PRO A 175 -29.14 20.89 -26.60
C PRO A 175 -29.76 22.10 -27.30
N ASP A 176 -30.36 23.02 -26.54
CA ASP A 176 -31.17 24.12 -27.09
C ASP A 176 -30.90 25.45 -26.38
N VAL A 177 -31.28 26.55 -27.05
CA VAL A 177 -31.23 27.91 -26.50
C VAL A 177 -32.15 28.03 -25.28
N GLY A 178 -31.59 28.49 -24.15
CA GLY A 178 -32.32 28.63 -22.89
C GLY A 178 -32.21 27.43 -21.95
N ILE A 179 -31.64 26.31 -22.41
CA ILE A 179 -31.33 25.14 -21.57
C ILE A 179 -29.83 25.16 -21.25
N THR A 180 -29.46 24.88 -20.01
CA THR A 180 -28.05 24.69 -19.61
C THR A 180 -27.95 23.47 -18.72
N ASN A 181 -27.30 22.43 -19.24
CA ASN A 181 -27.02 21.21 -18.48
C ASN A 181 -25.66 21.34 -17.80
N LYS A 182 -25.57 20.86 -16.55
CA LYS A 182 -24.32 20.77 -15.80
C LYS A 182 -24.32 19.50 -14.96
N ILE A 183 -23.16 18.87 -14.85
CA ILE A 183 -22.89 17.78 -13.91
C ILE A 183 -22.07 18.36 -12.76
N PHE A 184 -22.51 18.06 -11.54
CA PHE A 184 -21.78 18.31 -10.31
C PHE A 184 -21.31 16.97 -9.74
N TYR A 185 -20.00 16.80 -9.60
CA TYR A 185 -19.40 15.61 -9.01
C TYR A 185 -19.43 15.75 -7.49
N ARG A 186 -20.53 15.26 -6.91
CA ARG A 186 -20.77 15.27 -5.47
C ARG A 186 -19.90 14.25 -4.74
N GLY A 187 -19.61 14.53 -3.46
CA GLY A 187 -19.18 13.51 -2.53
C GLY A 187 -20.28 12.47 -2.30
N ARG A 188 -19.93 11.31 -1.75
CA ARG A 188 -20.89 10.33 -1.26
C ARG A 188 -21.40 10.77 0.11
N GLU A 189 -22.72 10.88 0.24
CA GLU A 189 -23.37 11.23 1.50
C GLU A 189 -23.01 10.24 2.63
N GLY A 190 -22.52 10.76 3.76
CA GLY A 190 -21.96 10.01 4.87
C GLY A 190 -20.43 10.14 4.99
N PHE A 191 -19.80 9.11 5.56
CA PHE A 191 -18.34 9.06 5.74
C PHE A 191 -17.72 7.87 5.01
N VAL A 192 -16.41 7.92 4.77
CA VAL A 192 -15.63 6.82 4.20
C VAL A 192 -14.79 6.16 5.30
N ALA A 193 -14.77 4.84 5.33
CA ALA A 193 -13.84 4.08 6.16
C ALA A 193 -12.61 3.68 5.34
N ALA A 194 -11.47 4.33 5.58
CA ALA A 194 -10.20 4.00 4.95
C ALA A 194 -9.40 3.04 5.84
N ILE A 195 -9.15 1.83 5.35
CA ILE A 195 -8.44 0.78 6.09
C ILE A 195 -7.18 0.43 5.31
N SER A 196 -6.03 0.91 5.79
CA SER A 196 -4.76 0.80 5.05
C SER A 196 -3.84 -0.33 5.56
N PRO A 197 -3.04 -0.93 4.67
CA PRO A 197 -2.14 -2.02 5.00
C PRO A 197 -0.80 -1.48 5.51
N PHE A 198 0.09 -2.38 5.93
CA PHE A 198 1.42 -2.01 6.42
C PHE A 198 2.45 -1.76 5.31
N ASN A 199 2.26 -2.38 4.15
CA ASN A 199 3.31 -2.60 3.18
C ASN A 199 3.65 -1.38 2.33
N PHE A 200 2.75 -0.41 2.23
CA PHE A 200 2.98 0.86 1.52
C PHE A 200 2.43 2.04 2.31
N THR A 201 3.31 3.00 2.61
CA THR A 201 2.91 4.28 3.20
C THR A 201 2.04 5.07 2.21
N ALA A 202 2.34 4.99 0.92
CA ALA A 202 1.60 5.62 -0.15
C ALA A 202 0.14 5.18 -0.21
N ILE A 203 -0.12 3.86 -0.08
CA ILE A 203 -1.48 3.32 -0.06
C ILE A 203 -2.28 3.90 1.11
N GLY A 204 -1.68 4.04 2.29
CA GLY A 204 -2.34 4.69 3.43
C GLY A 204 -2.79 6.13 3.13
N GLY A 205 -1.86 6.94 2.61
CA GLY A 205 -2.16 8.32 2.20
C GLY A 205 -3.21 8.40 1.09
N ASN A 206 -3.18 7.49 0.12
CA ASN A 206 -4.12 7.45 -1.00
C ASN A 206 -5.53 7.00 -0.56
N LEU A 207 -5.64 5.94 0.24
CA LEU A 207 -6.95 5.40 0.66
C LEU A 207 -7.76 6.41 1.47
N ALA A 208 -7.09 7.22 2.30
CA ALA A 208 -7.73 8.29 3.07
C ALA A 208 -7.81 9.62 2.29
N GLY A 209 -6.75 9.97 1.57
CA GLY A 209 -6.61 11.26 0.91
C GLY A 209 -7.50 11.42 -0.32
N THR A 210 -7.68 10.37 -1.12
CA THR A 210 -8.46 10.46 -2.37
C THR A 210 -9.95 10.69 -2.12
N PRO A 211 -10.63 9.97 -1.21
CA PRO A 211 -11.99 10.31 -0.83
C PRO A 211 -12.10 11.73 -0.25
N ALA A 212 -11.15 12.14 0.60
CA ALA A 212 -11.10 13.50 1.15
C ALA A 212 -10.97 14.57 0.06
N MET A 213 -10.11 14.37 -0.93
CA MET A 213 -9.96 15.25 -2.10
C MET A 213 -11.29 15.42 -2.85
N MET A 214 -12.03 14.32 -3.00
CA MET A 214 -13.33 14.27 -3.68
C MET A 214 -14.51 14.75 -2.81
N GLY A 215 -14.25 15.34 -1.64
CA GLY A 215 -15.28 15.95 -0.79
C GLY A 215 -15.88 15.02 0.25
N ASN A 216 -15.26 13.87 0.54
CA ASN A 216 -15.76 12.91 1.52
C ASN A 216 -14.93 12.95 2.81
N PRO A 217 -15.55 13.16 3.98
CA PRO A 217 -14.84 13.00 5.24
C PRO A 217 -14.55 11.51 5.48
N THR A 218 -13.41 11.20 6.10
CA THR A 218 -12.84 9.86 6.16
C THR A 218 -12.38 9.49 7.56
N LEU A 219 -12.74 8.29 8.01
CA LEU A 219 -12.16 7.63 9.17
C LEU A 219 -11.00 6.76 8.69
N TRP A 220 -9.79 7.16 8.99
CA TRP A 220 -8.59 6.43 8.61
C TRP A 220 -8.11 5.55 9.76
N LYS A 221 -8.28 4.24 9.59
CA LYS A 221 -7.66 3.21 10.44
C LYS A 221 -6.36 2.72 9.79
N PRO A 222 -5.20 3.30 10.12
CA PRO A 222 -3.91 2.83 9.61
C PRO A 222 -3.60 1.41 10.07
N SER A 223 -2.59 0.78 9.45
CA SER A 223 -1.99 -0.43 10.00
C SER A 223 -1.19 -0.10 11.25
N ASP A 224 -1.28 -0.95 12.27
CA ASP A 224 -0.48 -0.87 13.49
C ASP A 224 1.02 -0.81 13.20
N THR A 225 1.47 -1.58 12.21
CA THR A 225 2.88 -1.70 11.80
C THR A 225 3.32 -0.67 10.76
N ALA A 226 2.46 0.31 10.42
CA ALA A 226 2.81 1.47 9.61
C ALA A 226 2.35 2.80 10.25
N ILE A 227 2.00 2.77 11.55
CA ILE A 227 1.40 3.90 12.25
C ILE A 227 2.28 5.14 12.23
N LEU A 228 3.60 5.00 12.37
CA LEU A 228 4.55 6.11 12.41
C LEU A 228 4.59 6.89 11.09
N SER A 229 4.74 6.19 9.95
CA SER A 229 4.80 6.85 8.64
C SER A 229 3.44 7.41 8.24
N ASN A 230 2.36 6.69 8.53
CA ASN A 230 0.99 7.14 8.25
C ASN A 230 0.61 8.38 9.08
N TYR A 231 1.05 8.46 10.35
CA TYR A 231 0.83 9.66 11.16
C TYR A 231 1.61 10.87 10.62
N LEU A 232 2.83 10.68 10.11
CA LEU A 232 3.57 11.77 9.47
C LEU A 232 2.87 12.25 8.19
N VAL A 233 2.30 11.35 7.37
CA VAL A 233 1.46 11.74 6.22
C VAL A 233 0.27 12.59 6.69
N TYR A 234 -0.41 12.16 7.76
CA TYR A 234 -1.49 12.92 8.36
C TYR A 234 -1.04 14.31 8.84
N GLU A 235 0.07 14.41 9.58
CA GLU A 235 0.66 15.68 10.03
C GLU A 235 0.95 16.61 8.83
N ILE A 236 1.52 16.08 7.74
CA ILE A 236 1.81 16.87 6.53
C ILE A 236 0.52 17.39 5.88
N LEU A 237 -0.53 16.58 5.76
CA LEU A 237 -1.81 17.03 5.20
C LEU A 237 -2.44 18.15 6.05
N ARG A 238 -2.35 18.04 7.38
CA ARG A 238 -2.80 19.05 8.33
C ARG A 238 -2.01 20.35 8.20
N GLU A 239 -0.68 20.27 8.15
CA GLU A 239 0.21 21.41 7.87
C GLU A 239 -0.14 22.11 6.54
N CYS A 240 -0.62 21.36 5.54
CA CYS A 240 -1.01 21.87 4.23
C CYS A 240 -2.43 22.46 4.16
N GLY A 241 -3.17 22.45 5.27
CA GLY A 241 -4.49 23.08 5.41
C GLY A 241 -5.68 22.13 5.27
N LEU A 242 -5.48 20.82 5.48
CA LEU A 242 -6.58 19.88 5.67
C LEU A 242 -7.36 20.24 6.94
N PRO A 243 -8.67 20.52 6.88
CA PRO A 243 -9.46 20.84 8.06
C PRO A 243 -9.56 19.67 9.06
N ASP A 244 -9.77 20.01 10.32
CA ASP A 244 -9.70 19.14 11.50
C ASP A 244 -10.60 17.92 11.43
N ASP A 245 -11.74 18.05 10.75
CA ASP A 245 -12.80 17.07 10.79
C ASP A 245 -12.89 16.21 9.52
N ILE A 246 -11.96 16.40 8.56
CA ILE A 246 -12.02 15.74 7.24
C ILE A 246 -11.36 14.37 7.24
N ILE A 247 -10.21 14.21 7.89
CA ILE A 247 -9.60 12.89 8.09
C ILE A 247 -9.45 12.68 9.58
N GLN A 248 -10.22 11.74 10.12
CA GLN A 248 -10.10 11.30 11.50
C GLN A 248 -9.03 10.20 11.54
N PHE A 249 -7.93 10.44 12.26
CA PHE A 249 -6.84 9.47 12.38
C PHE A 249 -7.12 8.56 13.58
N VAL A 250 -7.68 7.38 13.31
CA VAL A 250 -8.29 6.51 14.32
C VAL A 250 -7.68 5.11 14.31
N PRO A 251 -6.46 4.93 14.84
CA PRO A 251 -5.91 3.60 15.07
C PRO A 251 -6.87 2.83 15.97
N ALA A 252 -7.16 1.58 15.62
CA ALA A 252 -8.11 0.76 16.34
C ALA A 252 -7.86 -0.72 16.04
N ASP A 253 -8.33 -1.57 16.95
CA ASP A 253 -8.44 -3.01 16.68
C ASP A 253 -9.32 -3.24 15.44
N GLY A 254 -8.88 -4.16 14.57
CA GLY A 254 -9.53 -4.42 13.28
C GLY A 254 -11.01 -4.81 13.40
N PRO A 255 -11.33 -5.87 14.16
CA PRO A 255 -12.70 -6.25 14.49
C PRO A 255 -13.54 -5.12 15.09
N VAL A 256 -13.03 -4.41 16.11
CA VAL A 256 -13.76 -3.28 16.73
C VAL A 256 -14.05 -2.17 15.73
N PHE A 257 -13.09 -1.83 14.87
CA PHE A 257 -13.28 -0.84 13.82
C PHE A 257 -14.32 -1.29 12.79
N GLY A 258 -14.23 -2.55 12.33
CA GLY A 258 -15.18 -3.14 11.39
C GLY A 258 -16.61 -3.13 11.93
N GLU A 259 -16.80 -3.52 13.19
CA GLU A 259 -18.11 -3.48 13.85
C GLU A 259 -18.66 -2.04 13.91
N ALA A 260 -17.84 -1.09 14.39
CA ALA A 260 -18.26 0.31 14.52
C ALA A 260 -18.71 0.91 13.19
N ILE A 261 -17.95 0.70 12.10
CA ILE A 261 -18.30 1.28 10.79
C ILE A 261 -19.50 0.57 10.15
N CYS A 262 -19.60 -0.76 10.26
CA CYS A 262 -20.64 -1.54 9.60
C CYS A 262 -22.01 -1.38 10.26
N GLU A 263 -22.07 -0.88 11.50
CA GLU A 263 -23.32 -0.58 12.21
C GLU A 263 -23.75 0.90 12.07
N HIS A 264 -22.85 1.77 11.59
CA HIS A 264 -23.14 3.20 11.51
C HIS A 264 -24.01 3.54 10.27
N PRO A 265 -25.18 4.20 10.44
CA PRO A 265 -26.13 4.41 9.34
C PRO A 265 -25.59 5.29 8.21
N TYR A 266 -24.55 6.08 8.47
CA TYR A 266 -23.91 6.96 7.49
C TYR A 266 -22.62 6.39 6.86
N LEU A 267 -22.35 5.08 6.99
CA LEU A 267 -21.28 4.47 6.21
C LEU A 267 -21.61 4.60 4.72
N SER A 268 -20.75 5.28 3.95
CA SER A 268 -20.97 5.55 2.53
C SER A 268 -20.05 4.74 1.61
N MET A 269 -18.87 4.37 2.12
CA MET A 269 -17.86 3.63 1.40
C MET A 269 -16.86 3.01 2.38
N VAL A 270 -16.39 1.81 2.04
CA VAL A 270 -15.17 1.22 2.59
C VAL A 270 -14.11 1.27 1.50
N ASN A 271 -12.97 1.91 1.80
CA ASN A 271 -11.80 1.95 0.93
C ASN A 271 -10.68 1.15 1.58
N PHE A 272 -10.47 -0.07 1.11
CA PHE A 272 -9.72 -1.11 1.81
C PHE A 272 -8.56 -1.62 0.96
N THR A 273 -7.42 -1.84 1.63
CA THR A 273 -6.39 -2.75 1.11
C THR A 273 -5.91 -3.68 2.22
N GLY A 274 -5.87 -4.98 1.94
CA GLY A 274 -5.50 -6.00 2.92
C GLY A 274 -5.89 -7.41 2.51
N SER A 275 -6.17 -8.29 3.47
CA SER A 275 -6.45 -9.69 3.17
C SER A 275 -7.83 -9.91 2.54
N VAL A 276 -7.94 -10.90 1.64
CA VAL A 276 -9.22 -11.35 1.07
C VAL A 276 -10.23 -11.70 2.17
N LYS A 277 -9.79 -12.42 3.21
CA LYS A 277 -10.65 -12.85 4.32
C LYS A 277 -11.28 -11.66 5.04
N THR A 278 -10.50 -10.62 5.32
CA THR A 278 -10.99 -9.40 5.98
C THR A 278 -11.97 -8.65 5.08
N PHE A 279 -11.66 -8.50 3.79
CA PHE A 279 -12.56 -7.79 2.87
C PHE A 279 -13.89 -8.53 2.67
N GLN A 280 -13.85 -9.86 2.54
CA GLN A 280 -15.05 -10.70 2.48
C GLN A 280 -15.90 -10.54 3.75
N HIS A 281 -15.26 -10.54 4.93
CA HIS A 281 -15.96 -10.31 6.19
C HIS A 281 -16.66 -8.95 6.23
N LEU A 282 -15.97 -7.87 5.86
CA LEU A 282 -16.57 -6.52 5.79
C LEU A 282 -17.74 -6.47 4.81
N ASN A 283 -17.61 -7.09 3.63
CA ASN A 283 -18.71 -7.17 2.65
C ASN A 283 -19.93 -7.90 3.22
N MET A 284 -19.73 -8.99 3.97
CA MET A 284 -20.82 -9.73 4.60
C MET A 284 -21.51 -8.91 5.70
N GLU A 285 -20.76 -8.23 6.56
CA GLU A 285 -21.35 -7.40 7.62
C GLU A 285 -22.07 -6.17 7.04
N VAL A 286 -21.51 -5.51 6.03
CA VAL A 286 -22.23 -4.45 5.29
C VAL A 286 -23.50 -5.01 4.65
N SER A 287 -23.44 -6.16 3.99
CA SER A 287 -24.62 -6.78 3.36
C SER A 287 -25.73 -7.08 4.37
N LYS A 288 -25.34 -7.60 5.54
CA LYS A 288 -26.25 -7.90 6.66
C LYS A 288 -26.94 -6.65 7.21
N ASN A 289 -26.21 -5.53 7.27
CA ASN A 289 -26.72 -4.26 7.79
C ASN A 289 -27.32 -3.33 6.72
N LEU A 290 -27.45 -3.77 5.46
CA LEU A 290 -28.01 -2.95 4.37
C LEU A 290 -29.28 -2.14 4.72
N PRO A 291 -30.27 -2.68 5.46
CA PRO A 291 -31.48 -1.93 5.80
C PRO A 291 -31.26 -0.71 6.70
N THR A 292 -30.11 -0.57 7.37
CA THR A 292 -29.83 0.52 8.32
C THR A 292 -29.15 1.72 7.67
N PHE A 293 -28.48 1.53 6.53
CA PHE A 293 -27.71 2.59 5.89
C PHE A 293 -28.60 3.60 5.14
N LYS A 294 -28.15 4.86 5.13
CA LYS A 294 -28.81 5.95 4.38
C LYS A 294 -28.57 5.88 2.87
N THR A 295 -27.47 5.27 2.48
CA THR A 295 -27.09 4.99 1.09
C THR A 295 -26.55 3.56 1.00
N PHE A 296 -26.42 3.02 -0.22
CA PHE A 296 -25.72 1.75 -0.41
C PHE A 296 -24.21 1.99 -0.26
N PRO A 297 -23.54 1.40 0.75
CA PRO A 297 -22.10 1.60 0.91
C PRO A 297 -21.35 1.02 -0.28
N ALA A 298 -20.38 1.78 -0.81
CA ALA A 298 -19.48 1.28 -1.85
C ALA A 298 -18.35 0.47 -1.21
N MET A 299 -18.13 -0.76 -1.66
CA MET A 299 -17.03 -1.60 -1.19
C MET A 299 -15.91 -1.58 -2.22
N ILE A 300 -14.84 -0.82 -1.94
CA ILE A 300 -13.65 -0.71 -2.80
C ILE A 300 -12.51 -1.44 -2.08
N GLY A 301 -11.98 -2.48 -2.71
CA GLY A 301 -10.99 -3.37 -2.09
C GLY A 301 -9.90 -3.82 -3.06
N GLU A 302 -8.65 -3.61 -2.67
CA GLU A 302 -7.51 -4.35 -3.21
C GLU A 302 -7.15 -5.46 -2.22
N CYS A 303 -7.11 -6.70 -2.71
CA CYS A 303 -6.84 -7.87 -1.90
C CYS A 303 -5.74 -8.68 -2.57
N GLY A 304 -4.74 -9.09 -1.78
CA GLY A 304 -3.43 -9.61 -2.20
C GLY A 304 -3.38 -10.67 -3.31
N GLY A 305 -2.17 -11.14 -3.62
CA GLY A 305 -1.88 -11.86 -4.85
C GLY A 305 -1.07 -13.14 -4.68
N LYS A 306 -1.19 -14.04 -5.65
CA LYS A 306 -0.25 -15.15 -5.86
C LYS A 306 0.37 -15.07 -7.26
N ASN A 307 1.26 -14.09 -7.39
CA ASN A 307 1.80 -13.65 -8.66
C ASN A 307 2.83 -14.62 -9.23
N TYR A 308 2.88 -14.69 -10.56
CA TYR A 308 3.71 -15.65 -11.27
C TYR A 308 4.69 -14.99 -12.24
N HIS A 309 5.84 -15.65 -12.43
CA HIS A 309 6.67 -15.48 -13.62
C HIS A 309 6.61 -16.76 -14.46
N PHE A 310 6.16 -16.65 -15.70
CA PHE A 310 6.18 -17.73 -16.68
C PHE A 310 7.31 -17.47 -17.68
N VAL A 311 8.13 -18.47 -17.94
CA VAL A 311 9.32 -18.31 -18.81
C VAL A 311 9.18 -19.25 -19.98
N HIS A 312 9.24 -18.71 -21.18
CA HIS A 312 9.37 -19.47 -22.41
C HIS A 312 10.85 -19.76 -22.70
N ASN A 313 11.16 -20.84 -23.43
CA ASN A 313 12.55 -21.26 -23.69
C ASN A 313 13.37 -20.30 -24.56
N SER A 314 12.74 -19.29 -25.15
CA SER A 314 13.42 -18.21 -25.86
C SER A 314 13.82 -17.04 -24.96
N ALA A 315 13.46 -17.05 -23.67
CA ALA A 315 13.71 -15.91 -22.80
C ALA A 315 15.20 -15.66 -22.55
N ASP A 316 15.57 -14.38 -22.40
CA ASP A 316 16.87 -13.99 -21.87
C ASP A 316 17.00 -14.42 -20.40
N VAL A 317 17.95 -15.32 -20.16
CA VAL A 317 18.21 -15.94 -18.84
C VAL A 317 18.56 -14.89 -17.78
N ARG A 318 19.32 -13.86 -18.14
CA ARG A 318 19.78 -12.84 -17.20
C ARG A 318 18.63 -11.94 -16.78
N HIS A 319 17.77 -11.53 -17.71
CA HIS A 319 16.56 -10.76 -17.42
C HIS A 319 15.61 -11.55 -16.53
N VAL A 320 15.40 -12.84 -16.81
CA VAL A 320 14.59 -13.74 -15.98
C VAL A 320 15.14 -13.79 -14.55
N ALA A 321 16.44 -14.05 -14.38
CA ALA A 321 17.03 -14.19 -13.06
C ALA A 321 16.98 -12.87 -12.25
N VAL A 322 17.40 -11.75 -12.84
CA VAL A 322 17.39 -10.44 -12.17
C VAL A 322 15.95 -10.00 -11.85
N GLY A 323 15.03 -10.11 -12.81
CA GLY A 323 13.63 -9.72 -12.63
C GLY A 323 12.94 -10.57 -11.56
N THR A 324 13.19 -11.88 -11.55
CA THR A 324 12.60 -12.79 -10.56
C THR A 324 13.15 -12.55 -9.16
N ILE A 325 14.46 -12.39 -8.98
CA ILE A 325 15.05 -12.08 -7.67
C ILE A 325 14.49 -10.77 -7.11
N ARG A 326 14.41 -9.72 -7.93
CA ARG A 326 13.84 -8.44 -7.49
C ARG A 326 12.37 -8.58 -7.12
N SER A 327 11.57 -9.19 -7.98
CA SER A 327 10.13 -9.36 -7.75
C SER A 327 9.82 -10.22 -6.52
N ALA A 328 10.60 -11.28 -6.29
CA ALA A 328 10.37 -12.21 -5.17
C ALA A 328 10.87 -11.67 -3.82
N PHE A 329 11.99 -10.94 -3.81
CA PHE A 329 12.74 -10.67 -2.57
C PHE A 329 12.89 -9.19 -2.23
N GLU A 330 12.64 -8.24 -3.14
CA GLU A 330 12.58 -6.83 -2.75
C GLU A 330 11.49 -6.62 -1.69
N TYR A 331 11.83 -5.82 -0.68
CA TYR A 331 10.99 -5.64 0.50
C TYR A 331 10.59 -6.97 1.17
N SER A 332 11.47 -7.95 1.10
CA SER A 332 11.29 -9.28 1.69
C SER A 332 10.02 -9.99 1.18
N GLY A 333 9.64 -9.74 -0.08
CA GLY A 333 8.45 -10.34 -0.71
C GLY A 333 7.12 -9.82 -0.16
N GLN A 334 7.13 -8.74 0.63
CA GLN A 334 5.94 -8.17 1.28
C GLN A 334 5.23 -7.15 0.39
N LYS A 335 5.00 -7.53 -0.87
CA LYS A 335 4.21 -6.75 -1.83
C LYS A 335 3.05 -7.61 -2.33
N CYS A 336 1.88 -7.02 -2.51
CA CYS A 336 0.73 -7.71 -3.11
C CYS A 336 1.10 -8.29 -4.49
N SER A 337 2.05 -7.65 -5.19
CA SER A 337 2.56 -8.00 -6.52
C SER A 337 3.84 -8.85 -6.54
N ALA A 338 4.39 -9.27 -5.40
CA ALA A 338 5.63 -10.04 -5.36
C ALA A 338 5.48 -11.40 -6.09
N CYS A 339 6.44 -11.75 -6.95
CA CYS A 339 6.50 -13.05 -7.60
C CYS A 339 6.82 -14.14 -6.56
N SER A 340 5.90 -15.08 -6.34
CA SER A 340 6.10 -16.16 -5.37
C SER A 340 5.94 -17.56 -5.97
N ARG A 341 5.56 -17.65 -7.26
CA ARG A 341 5.56 -18.89 -8.04
C ARG A 341 6.17 -18.65 -9.42
N ALA A 342 6.98 -19.56 -9.91
CA ALA A 342 7.60 -19.43 -11.22
C ALA A 342 7.54 -20.75 -12.01
N TYR A 343 7.39 -20.63 -13.32
CA TYR A 343 7.26 -21.75 -14.25
C TYR A 343 8.39 -21.65 -15.28
N PHE A 344 9.39 -22.51 -15.17
CA PHE A 344 10.61 -22.44 -15.99
C PHE A 344 10.76 -23.66 -16.90
N PRO A 345 11.20 -23.49 -18.16
CA PRO A 345 11.32 -24.60 -19.11
C PRO A 345 12.57 -25.41 -18.80
N ALA A 346 12.48 -26.73 -18.91
CA ALA A 346 13.55 -27.68 -18.63
C ALA A 346 14.82 -27.36 -19.43
N SER A 347 14.67 -26.97 -20.71
CA SER A 347 15.79 -26.62 -21.59
C SER A 347 16.64 -25.43 -21.13
N ARG A 348 16.08 -24.54 -20.30
CA ARG A 348 16.77 -23.35 -19.76
C ARG A 348 17.02 -23.41 -18.26
N TRP A 349 16.47 -24.41 -17.58
CA TRP A 349 16.52 -24.47 -16.13
C TRP A 349 17.94 -24.46 -15.57
N GLY A 350 18.90 -25.15 -16.22
CA GLY A 350 20.30 -25.15 -15.80
C GLY A 350 20.89 -23.74 -15.69
N ASP A 351 20.82 -22.98 -16.78
CA ASP A 351 21.35 -21.62 -16.86
C ASP A 351 20.60 -20.65 -15.92
N ILE A 352 19.27 -20.77 -15.86
CA ILE A 352 18.43 -19.94 -14.96
C ILE A 352 18.77 -20.23 -13.50
N LYS A 353 18.86 -21.51 -13.10
CA LYS A 353 19.23 -21.92 -11.75
C LYS A 353 20.59 -21.36 -11.36
N GLU A 354 21.60 -21.49 -12.22
CA GLU A 354 22.94 -20.96 -11.96
C GLU A 354 22.91 -19.45 -11.71
N ASN A 355 22.21 -18.68 -12.56
CA ASN A 355 22.11 -17.22 -12.40
C ASN A 355 21.34 -16.84 -11.14
N LEU A 356 20.23 -17.52 -10.83
CA LEU A 356 19.46 -17.29 -9.60
C LEU A 356 20.32 -17.51 -8.35
N LEU A 357 21.06 -18.63 -8.28
CA LEU A 357 21.94 -18.95 -7.16
C LEU A 357 23.12 -17.97 -7.05
N SER A 358 23.70 -17.58 -8.18
CA SER A 358 24.79 -16.59 -8.23
C SER A 358 24.34 -15.24 -7.67
N ILE A 359 23.18 -14.73 -8.09
CA ILE A 359 22.63 -13.47 -7.58
C ILE A 359 22.21 -13.62 -6.12
N HIS A 360 21.54 -14.72 -5.77
CA HIS A 360 21.10 -15.02 -4.40
C HIS A 360 22.25 -14.94 -3.39
N SER A 361 23.41 -15.53 -3.72
CA SER A 361 24.58 -15.52 -2.83
C SER A 361 25.16 -14.14 -2.53
N GLN A 362 24.78 -13.12 -3.31
CA GLN A 362 25.21 -11.73 -3.15
C GLN A 362 24.19 -10.88 -2.38
N LEU A 363 22.99 -11.39 -2.12
CA LEU A 363 21.94 -10.63 -1.44
C LEU A 363 22.33 -10.38 0.02
N LYS A 364 22.36 -9.11 0.38
CA LYS A 364 22.62 -8.68 1.76
C LYS A 364 21.29 -8.48 2.49
N MET A 365 21.08 -9.24 3.57
CA MET A 365 19.98 -9.04 4.49
C MET A 365 20.49 -8.42 5.79
N GLY A 366 19.82 -7.38 6.31
CA GLY A 366 20.28 -6.72 7.52
C GLY A 366 19.41 -5.56 7.98
N THR A 367 19.98 -4.68 8.79
CA THR A 367 19.28 -3.51 9.34
C THR A 367 19.23 -2.37 8.32
N CYS A 368 18.16 -1.58 8.33
CA CYS A 368 18.00 -0.47 7.40
C CYS A 368 19.03 0.67 7.58
N ALA A 369 19.78 0.68 8.68
CA ALA A 369 20.91 1.59 8.90
C ALA A 369 22.09 1.31 7.94
N ASP A 370 22.24 0.06 7.47
CA ASP A 370 23.16 -0.28 6.39
C ASP A 370 22.47 -0.12 5.03
N PHE A 371 22.78 0.97 4.33
CA PHE A 371 22.22 1.26 3.00
C PHE A 371 22.79 0.34 1.89
N SER A 372 23.61 -0.67 2.23
CA SER A 372 24.07 -1.70 1.29
C SER A 372 23.18 -2.93 1.24
N ILE A 373 22.18 -3.04 2.14
CA ILE A 373 21.26 -4.18 2.16
C ILE A 373 20.38 -4.22 0.92
N PHE A 374 20.08 -5.42 0.47
CA PHE A 374 19.04 -5.68 -0.51
C PHE A 374 17.66 -5.77 0.15
N MET A 375 17.57 -6.41 1.32
CA MET A 375 16.31 -6.60 2.05
C MET A 375 16.54 -6.62 3.56
N SER A 376 15.45 -6.55 4.33
CA SER A 376 15.48 -6.54 5.80
C SER A 376 14.51 -7.59 6.37
N ALA A 377 14.14 -7.45 7.63
CA ALA A 377 13.17 -8.30 8.31
C ALA A 377 11.78 -8.24 7.64
N VAL A 378 10.97 -9.28 7.87
CA VAL A 378 9.52 -9.20 7.66
C VAL A 378 8.87 -8.35 8.76
N ILE A 379 7.62 -7.93 8.57
CA ILE A 379 7.03 -6.81 9.31
C ILE A 379 6.81 -7.07 10.81
N ASP A 380 6.42 -8.29 11.18
CA ASP A 380 6.03 -8.63 12.55
C ASP A 380 6.18 -10.13 12.83
N GLU A 381 5.93 -10.51 14.08
CA GLU A 381 6.03 -11.89 14.53
C GLU A 381 5.03 -12.81 13.82
N ALA A 382 3.80 -12.34 13.57
CA ALA A 382 2.79 -13.14 12.86
C ALA A 382 3.23 -13.46 11.41
N SER A 383 3.89 -12.51 10.75
CA SER A 383 4.45 -12.71 9.41
C SER A 383 5.68 -13.60 9.44
N PHE A 384 6.53 -13.48 10.46
CA PHE A 384 7.65 -14.39 10.69
C PHE A 384 7.19 -15.83 10.85
N ASP A 385 6.25 -16.07 11.78
CA ASP A 385 5.75 -17.40 12.12
C ASP A 385 5.03 -18.04 10.92
N ARG A 386 4.32 -17.23 10.12
CA ARG A 386 3.74 -17.69 8.84
C ARG A 386 4.82 -18.12 7.86
N CYS A 387 5.85 -17.29 7.65
CA CYS A 387 6.92 -17.60 6.70
C CYS A 387 7.75 -18.82 7.12
N SER A 388 8.16 -18.92 8.38
CA SER A 388 8.90 -20.07 8.89
C SER A 388 8.07 -21.36 8.78
N GLY A 389 6.75 -21.29 9.04
CA GLY A 389 5.84 -22.42 8.83
C GLY A 389 5.79 -22.92 7.38
N TYR A 390 5.78 -22.02 6.39
CA TYR A 390 5.86 -22.42 4.97
C TYR A 390 7.22 -23.04 4.61
N ILE A 391 8.32 -22.50 5.15
CA ILE A 391 9.66 -23.05 4.95
C ILE A 391 9.76 -24.47 5.55
N ASP A 392 9.27 -24.67 6.77
CA ASP A 392 9.29 -25.97 7.43
C ASP A 392 8.39 -26.99 6.71
N SER A 393 7.24 -26.55 6.21
CA SER A 393 6.36 -27.38 5.37
C SER A 393 7.08 -27.82 4.08
N ALA A 394 7.82 -26.91 3.44
CA ALA A 394 8.60 -27.24 2.25
C ALA A 394 9.78 -28.19 2.54
N LYS A 395 10.42 -28.09 3.71
CA LYS A 395 11.46 -29.05 4.15
C LYS A 395 10.90 -30.45 4.39
N ALA A 396 9.64 -30.55 4.82
CA ALA A 396 8.98 -31.82 5.12
C ALA A 396 8.36 -32.51 3.89
N ASP A 397 8.08 -31.76 2.81
CA ASP A 397 7.48 -32.29 1.59
C ASP A 397 8.53 -32.92 0.66
N PRO A 398 8.45 -34.24 0.37
CA PRO A 398 9.41 -34.92 -0.51
C PRO A 398 9.36 -34.46 -1.97
N ASN A 399 8.34 -33.70 -2.37
CA ASN A 399 8.24 -33.09 -3.69
C ASN A 399 8.94 -31.72 -3.77
N CYS A 400 9.38 -31.18 -2.64
CA CYS A 400 10.04 -29.88 -2.55
C CYS A 400 11.53 -30.01 -2.23
N GLU A 401 12.35 -29.19 -2.87
CA GLU A 401 13.78 -29.05 -2.61
C GLU A 401 14.09 -27.57 -2.38
N ILE A 402 14.65 -27.22 -1.22
CA ILE A 402 15.18 -25.88 -0.99
C ILE A 402 16.58 -25.80 -1.59
N ILE A 403 16.74 -25.01 -2.66
CA ILE A 403 18.02 -24.87 -3.36
C ILE A 403 18.84 -23.66 -2.89
N ALA A 404 18.22 -22.73 -2.15
CA ALA A 404 18.86 -21.58 -1.55
C ALA A 404 18.06 -21.02 -0.37
N GLY A 405 18.73 -20.49 0.66
CA GLY A 405 18.11 -19.92 1.86
C GLY A 405 17.48 -20.98 2.77
N GLY A 406 16.30 -20.68 3.31
CA GLY A 406 15.56 -21.56 4.22
C GLY A 406 15.92 -21.41 5.70
N GLY A 407 16.80 -20.47 6.04
CA GLY A 407 17.03 -20.00 7.41
C GLY A 407 16.05 -18.90 7.84
N TYR A 408 15.82 -18.82 9.15
CA TYR A 408 15.04 -17.75 9.78
C TYR A 408 15.49 -17.57 11.22
N ASP A 409 15.49 -16.33 11.72
CA ASP A 409 15.83 -15.99 13.11
C ASP A 409 15.02 -14.78 13.56
N LYS A 410 14.31 -14.92 14.69
CA LYS A 410 13.58 -13.82 15.37
C LYS A 410 14.23 -13.36 16.68
N SER A 411 15.49 -13.70 16.94
CA SER A 411 16.20 -13.34 18.19
C SER A 411 16.37 -11.82 18.38
N LYS A 412 16.54 -11.06 17.30
CA LYS A 412 16.72 -9.59 17.31
C LYS A 412 15.69 -8.83 16.48
N GLY A 413 15.40 -9.34 15.30
CA GLY A 413 14.41 -8.81 14.36
C GLY A 413 13.82 -9.98 13.61
N TYR A 414 12.73 -9.78 12.88
CA TYR A 414 11.99 -10.85 12.21
C TYR A 414 12.64 -11.26 10.88
N PHE A 415 13.84 -11.85 10.91
CA PHE A 415 14.61 -12.13 9.70
C PHE A 415 14.26 -13.49 9.10
N VAL A 416 13.87 -13.47 7.81
CA VAL A 416 13.61 -14.67 7.01
C VAL A 416 14.50 -14.59 5.77
N GLU A 417 15.34 -15.60 5.56
CA GLU A 417 16.24 -15.62 4.40
C GLU A 417 15.45 -15.71 3.08
N PRO A 418 15.92 -15.03 2.01
CA PRO A 418 15.36 -15.23 0.67
C PRO A 418 15.45 -16.71 0.31
N THR A 419 14.32 -17.37 0.13
CA THR A 419 14.24 -18.83 0.00
C THR A 419 13.77 -19.20 -1.40
N ILE A 420 14.51 -20.08 -2.07
CA ILE A 420 14.14 -20.62 -3.37
C ILE A 420 13.84 -22.11 -3.21
N ILE A 421 12.60 -22.49 -3.51
CA ILE A 421 12.09 -23.86 -3.48
C ILE A 421 11.91 -24.31 -4.92
N VAL A 422 12.30 -25.54 -5.23
CA VAL A 422 11.93 -26.24 -6.46
C VAL A 422 10.93 -27.31 -6.11
N THR A 423 9.81 -27.40 -6.83
CA THR A 423 8.77 -28.40 -6.57
C THR A 423 8.49 -29.27 -7.79
N LYS A 424 8.18 -30.54 -7.55
CA LYS A 424 7.63 -31.47 -8.54
C LYS A 424 6.11 -31.43 -8.63
N ASP A 425 5.45 -30.85 -7.63
CA ASP A 425 3.99 -30.70 -7.60
C ASP A 425 3.63 -29.22 -7.83
N PRO A 426 3.09 -28.85 -9.01
CA PRO A 426 2.74 -27.47 -9.30
C PRO A 426 1.55 -26.96 -8.45
N LYS A 427 0.90 -27.83 -7.67
CA LYS A 427 -0.22 -27.52 -6.78
C LYS A 427 0.16 -27.64 -5.30
N CYS A 428 1.46 -27.72 -4.98
CA CYS A 428 1.90 -27.73 -3.59
C CYS A 428 1.52 -26.44 -2.86
N LEU A 429 1.54 -26.47 -1.53
CA LEU A 429 1.03 -25.40 -0.66
C LEU A 429 1.61 -24.02 -1.05
N THR A 430 2.93 -23.92 -1.24
CA THR A 430 3.63 -22.68 -1.54
C THR A 430 3.40 -22.17 -2.97
N MET A 431 2.80 -22.97 -3.87
CA MET A 431 2.34 -22.54 -5.19
C MET A 431 0.94 -21.92 -5.15
N ARG A 432 0.11 -22.26 -4.16
CA ARG A 432 -1.32 -21.89 -4.12
C ARG A 432 -1.63 -20.71 -3.22
N GLU A 433 -1.01 -20.68 -2.04
CA GLU A 433 -1.35 -19.74 -0.97
C GLU A 433 -0.45 -18.51 -0.97
N GLU A 434 -1.03 -17.35 -0.67
CA GLU A 434 -0.28 -16.11 -0.49
C GLU A 434 0.53 -16.17 0.81
N ILE A 435 1.85 -16.03 0.70
CA ILE A 435 2.80 -16.14 1.81
C ILE A 435 3.09 -14.77 2.42
N PHE A 436 3.25 -13.76 1.56
CA PHE A 436 3.68 -12.41 1.92
C PHE A 436 5.03 -12.39 2.64
N GLY A 437 6.02 -13.03 2.02
CA GLY A 437 7.38 -13.21 2.54
C GLY A 437 8.34 -13.61 1.43
N PRO A 438 9.65 -13.70 1.72
CA PRO A 438 10.69 -13.83 0.70
C PRO A 438 10.87 -15.30 0.28
N ILE A 439 9.79 -15.92 -0.21
CA ILE A 439 9.74 -17.34 -0.59
C ILE A 439 9.26 -17.45 -2.04
N LEU A 440 10.14 -17.96 -2.89
CA LEU A 440 9.88 -18.26 -4.30
C LEU A 440 9.78 -19.77 -4.48
N THR A 441 8.68 -20.26 -5.06
CA THR A 441 8.57 -21.66 -5.48
C THR A 441 8.64 -21.77 -7.00
N VAL A 442 9.50 -22.66 -7.49
CA VAL A 442 9.75 -22.89 -8.92
C VAL A 442 9.21 -24.26 -9.30
N TYR A 443 8.39 -24.30 -10.34
CA TYR A 443 8.02 -25.52 -11.06
C TYR A 443 8.74 -25.55 -12.40
N VAL A 444 9.49 -26.62 -12.65
CA VAL A 444 10.18 -26.83 -13.93
C VAL A 444 9.30 -27.70 -14.81
N TYR A 445 8.99 -27.22 -16.02
CA TYR A 445 8.12 -27.91 -16.97
C TYR A 445 8.89 -28.34 -18.22
N GLU A 446 8.49 -29.44 -18.85
CA GLU A 446 9.05 -29.87 -20.13
C GLU A 446 8.62 -28.91 -21.24
N ASP A 447 9.56 -28.48 -22.09
CA ASP A 447 9.33 -27.46 -23.12
C ASP A 447 8.13 -27.74 -24.03
N ASP A 448 7.87 -29.01 -24.36
CA ASP A 448 6.74 -29.45 -25.20
C ASP A 448 5.39 -29.46 -24.46
N LYS A 449 5.39 -29.25 -23.15
CA LYS A 449 4.21 -29.14 -22.28
C LYS A 449 3.87 -27.71 -21.89
N MET A 450 4.30 -26.73 -22.67
CA MET A 450 4.03 -25.31 -22.42
C MET A 450 2.53 -25.04 -22.23
N ASP A 451 1.69 -25.49 -23.17
CA ASP A 451 0.23 -25.23 -23.14
C ASP A 451 -0.43 -25.89 -21.90
N GLU A 452 -0.04 -27.12 -21.57
CA GLU A 452 -0.48 -27.80 -20.34
C GLU A 452 -0.09 -27.00 -19.09
N THR A 453 1.13 -26.45 -19.08
CA THR A 453 1.66 -25.67 -17.96
C THR A 453 0.95 -24.33 -17.82
N ILE A 454 0.50 -23.72 -18.91
CA ILE A 454 -0.31 -22.48 -18.88
C ILE A 454 -1.66 -22.75 -18.20
N GLU A 455 -2.33 -23.86 -18.52
CA GLU A 455 -3.58 -24.25 -17.83
C GLU A 455 -3.32 -24.57 -16.35
N ILE A 456 -2.22 -25.26 -16.02
CA ILE A 456 -1.80 -25.47 -14.63
C ILE A 456 -1.62 -24.12 -13.92
N MET A 457 -0.87 -23.20 -14.51
CA MET A 457 -0.61 -21.87 -13.93
C MET A 457 -1.91 -21.11 -13.67
N LYS A 458 -2.85 -21.13 -14.61
CA LYS A 458 -4.16 -20.49 -14.51
C LYS A 458 -4.98 -21.06 -13.35
N ASP A 459 -4.99 -22.39 -13.17
CA ASP A 459 -5.84 -23.06 -12.18
C ASP A 459 -5.20 -23.25 -10.79
N THR A 460 -3.89 -23.02 -10.66
CA THR A 460 -3.16 -23.28 -9.41
C THR A 460 -3.65 -22.41 -8.26
N SER A 461 -4.02 -21.16 -8.50
CA SER A 461 -4.35 -20.20 -7.45
C SER A 461 -5.62 -19.41 -7.75
N ILE A 462 -6.33 -19.02 -6.69
CA ILE A 462 -7.56 -18.21 -6.79
C ILE A 462 -7.28 -16.72 -7.05
N TYR A 463 -6.01 -16.31 -6.99
CA TYR A 463 -5.59 -14.91 -7.11
C TYR A 463 -5.17 -14.60 -8.55
N ALA A 464 -5.49 -13.39 -9.01
CA ALA A 464 -5.13 -12.90 -10.35
C ALA A 464 -4.77 -11.40 -10.31
N LEU A 465 -3.72 -11.04 -9.56
CA LEU A 465 -3.28 -9.65 -9.44
C LEU A 465 -2.23 -9.28 -10.51
N THR A 466 -1.05 -9.91 -10.47
CA THR A 466 0.01 -9.67 -11.46
C THR A 466 0.63 -10.97 -11.98
N GLY A 467 1.18 -10.89 -13.19
CA GLY A 467 1.94 -11.97 -13.82
C GLY A 467 2.88 -11.40 -14.87
N ALA A 468 4.00 -12.10 -15.12
CA ALA A 468 4.94 -11.74 -16.17
C ALA A 468 5.23 -12.96 -17.06
N ILE A 469 5.30 -12.72 -18.37
CA ILE A 469 5.77 -13.70 -19.35
C ILE A 469 7.13 -13.20 -19.88
N TYR A 470 8.16 -14.03 -19.76
CA TYR A 470 9.46 -13.78 -20.37
C TYR A 470 9.54 -14.57 -21.67
N CYS A 471 9.58 -13.86 -22.79
CA CYS A 471 9.63 -14.44 -24.13
C CYS A 471 10.32 -13.43 -25.09
N GLU A 472 10.92 -13.94 -26.17
CA GLU A 472 11.49 -13.14 -27.26
C GLU A 472 10.75 -13.36 -28.58
N LYS A 473 9.75 -14.25 -28.60
CA LYS A 473 8.91 -14.53 -29.77
C LYS A 473 7.60 -13.77 -29.62
N GLU A 474 7.34 -12.86 -30.55
CA GLU A 474 6.11 -12.05 -30.60
C GLU A 474 4.86 -12.88 -30.98
N SER A 475 5.04 -13.99 -31.70
CA SER A 475 3.95 -14.84 -32.19
C SER A 475 3.37 -15.80 -31.14
N LEU A 476 3.92 -15.81 -29.93
CA LEU A 476 3.48 -16.58 -28.76
C LEU A 476 2.88 -15.62 -27.75
#